data_AF-A0A8S1J4Q3-F1
#
_entry.id   AF-A0A8S1J4Q3-F1
#
_cell.length_a   1.000
_cell.length_b   1.000
_cell.length_c   1.000
_cell.angle_alpha   90.00
_cell.angle_beta   90.00
_cell.angle_gamma   90.00
#
_symmetry.space_group_name_H-M   'P 1'
#
loop_
_entity.id
_entity.type
_entity.pdbx_description
1 polymer ?
#
loop_
_entity_poly.entity_id
_entity_poly.type
_entity_poly.pdbx_seq_one_letter_code
_entity_poly.pdbx_strand_id
1 'polypeptide(L)'
;MTYYGTGCIFHYDDDFPMGSGKGFKESDTPNFTGSYYSHTKAIVENLIKEYPNVLTLRVRMPIVADLTYERNFITKIIKYEKVVDIPNSMTILPELLPMSVEMALRGLTGIMNFTNPGAISHNEILELYKKYIDPEFTYRNFTLEEQSKVIKAPRSNNLLDTKRVRWISGSMNVSQPCWHIFYDAASRGQPNSWLCKCKGSAKAVQRLCLGTSRLVFEFPPLATLFSIAAFNDDTCIGKMARVSLVQKSRDCCRPEGCALRQGRAL
;
A
#
# COMPACT_ATOMS: atom_id res chain seq x y z
N MET A 1 -9.69 -22.53 -6.48
CA MET A 1 -8.55 -21.77 -7.06
C MET A 1 -8.84 -20.29 -6.91
N THR A 2 -7.86 -19.46 -6.54
CA THR A 2 -8.02 -18.00 -6.48
C THR A 2 -7.26 -17.35 -7.62
N TYR A 3 -7.98 -16.64 -8.50
CA TYR A 3 -7.43 -15.91 -9.64
C TYR A 3 -7.45 -14.41 -9.34
N TYR A 4 -6.27 -13.80 -9.32
CA TYR A 4 -6.13 -12.34 -9.24
C TYR A 4 -6.31 -11.73 -10.63
N GLY A 5 -7.54 -11.30 -10.91
CA GLY A 5 -7.94 -10.61 -12.12
C GLY A 5 -7.70 -9.10 -12.03
N THR A 6 -8.45 -8.33 -12.82
CA THR A 6 -8.32 -6.87 -12.84
C THR A 6 -9.67 -6.18 -13.00
N GLY A 7 -9.86 -5.09 -12.25
CA GLY A 7 -10.99 -4.19 -12.44
C GLY A 7 -10.75 -3.11 -13.51
N CYS A 8 -9.60 -3.13 -14.19
CA CYS A 8 -9.26 -2.18 -15.25
C CYS A 8 -9.92 -2.51 -16.61
N ILE A 9 -11.12 -3.10 -16.54
CA ILE A 9 -11.98 -3.50 -17.67
C ILE A 9 -13.28 -2.69 -17.71
N PHE A 10 -13.40 -1.70 -16.82
CA PHE A 10 -14.51 -0.73 -16.80
C PHE A 10 -14.02 0.70 -17.02
N HIS A 11 -14.88 1.56 -17.55
CA HIS A 11 -14.67 3.00 -17.67
C HIS A 11 -15.94 3.74 -17.26
N TYR A 12 -15.83 4.93 -16.68
CA TYR A 12 -16.98 5.80 -16.45
C TYR A 12 -17.71 6.10 -17.76
N ASP A 13 -19.04 6.07 -17.73
CA ASP A 13 -19.92 6.33 -18.88
C ASP A 13 -21.20 7.04 -18.41
N ASP A 14 -22.19 7.17 -19.28
CA ASP A 14 -23.45 7.85 -18.96
C ASP A 14 -24.26 7.13 -17.86
N ASP A 15 -24.14 5.80 -17.76
CA ASP A 15 -24.83 4.99 -16.75
C ASP A 15 -24.09 4.98 -15.40
N PHE A 16 -22.77 5.16 -15.44
CA PHE A 16 -21.87 5.25 -14.30
C PHE A 16 -21.05 6.55 -14.38
N PRO A 17 -21.68 7.72 -14.22
CA PRO A 17 -20.97 8.98 -14.35
C PRO A 17 -19.99 9.19 -13.20
N MET A 18 -18.86 9.82 -13.52
CA MET A 18 -17.82 10.16 -12.54
C MET A 18 -18.41 11.03 -11.43
N GLY A 19 -18.07 10.73 -10.17
CA GLY A 19 -18.56 11.47 -9.00
C GLY A 19 -19.98 11.12 -8.52
N SER A 20 -20.70 10.23 -9.21
CA SER A 20 -22.04 9.80 -8.80
C SER A 20 -22.08 8.90 -7.56
N GLY A 21 -20.94 8.34 -7.16
CA GLY A 21 -20.85 7.31 -6.12
C GLY A 21 -21.41 5.94 -6.52
N LYS A 22 -21.96 5.82 -7.74
CA LYS A 22 -22.43 4.55 -8.30
C LYS A 22 -21.24 3.78 -8.89
N GLY A 23 -20.94 2.62 -8.31
CA GLY A 23 -19.85 1.75 -8.77
C GLY A 23 -20.33 0.57 -9.61
N PHE A 24 -19.46 0.08 -10.48
CA PHE A 24 -19.67 -1.15 -11.25
C PHE A 24 -19.71 -2.36 -10.32
N LYS A 25 -20.72 -3.21 -10.47
CA LYS A 25 -20.93 -4.45 -9.71
C LYS A 25 -20.22 -5.63 -10.36
N GLU A 26 -20.16 -6.73 -9.63
CA GLU A 26 -19.65 -8.01 -10.12
C GLU A 26 -20.47 -8.59 -11.28
N SER A 27 -21.77 -8.25 -11.34
CA SER A 27 -22.69 -8.66 -12.41
C SER A 27 -22.55 -7.85 -13.69
N ASP A 28 -21.90 -6.69 -13.63
CA ASP A 28 -21.90 -5.75 -14.75
C ASP A 28 -20.94 -6.21 -15.86
N THR A 29 -21.32 -5.91 -17.09
CA THR A 29 -20.54 -6.30 -18.28
C THR A 29 -19.39 -5.32 -18.51
N PRO A 30 -18.16 -5.80 -18.73
CA PRO A 30 -17.02 -4.93 -19.03
C PRO A 30 -17.28 -3.99 -20.21
N ASN A 31 -17.15 -2.68 -20.00
CA ASN A 31 -17.38 -1.64 -21.01
C ASN A 31 -16.08 -0.98 -21.52
N PHE A 32 -14.90 -1.44 -21.08
CA PHE A 32 -13.61 -0.86 -21.47
C PHE A 32 -12.69 -1.88 -22.16
N THR A 33 -12.54 -1.73 -23.47
CA THR A 33 -11.65 -2.52 -24.33
C THR A 33 -10.56 -1.69 -25.00
N GLY A 34 -10.36 -0.44 -24.56
CA GLY A 34 -9.45 0.52 -25.19
C GLY A 34 -7.96 0.14 -25.17
N SER A 35 -7.58 -0.95 -24.51
CA SER A 35 -6.22 -1.51 -24.58
C SER A 35 -6.26 -3.02 -24.79
N TYR A 36 -5.26 -3.56 -25.49
CA TYR A 36 -5.10 -5.01 -25.67
C TYR A 36 -5.09 -5.77 -24.34
N TYR A 37 -4.47 -5.18 -23.32
CA TYR A 37 -4.48 -5.70 -21.95
C TYR A 37 -5.92 -5.83 -21.40
N SER A 38 -6.69 -4.75 -21.41
CA SER A 38 -8.07 -4.75 -20.89
C SER A 38 -8.97 -5.69 -21.69
N HIS A 39 -8.84 -5.72 -23.02
CA HIS A 39 -9.60 -6.62 -23.88
C HIS A 39 -9.30 -8.10 -23.56
N THR A 40 -8.02 -8.47 -23.44
CA THR A 40 -7.64 -9.86 -23.13
C THR A 40 -8.12 -10.26 -21.75
N LYS A 41 -8.03 -9.35 -20.76
CA LYS A 41 -8.48 -9.63 -19.40
C LYS A 41 -10.00 -9.76 -19.28
N ALA A 42 -10.78 -9.01 -20.05
CA ALA A 42 -12.22 -9.18 -20.13
C ALA A 42 -12.59 -10.55 -20.72
N ILE A 43 -11.91 -11.01 -21.78
CA ILE A 43 -12.10 -12.36 -22.33
C ILE A 43 -11.79 -13.42 -21.28
N VAL A 44 -10.64 -13.32 -20.61
CA VAL A 44 -10.22 -14.29 -19.59
C VAL A 44 -11.21 -14.34 -18.43
N GLU A 45 -11.72 -13.20 -17.96
CA GLU A 45 -12.74 -13.17 -16.90
C GLU A 45 -14.03 -13.89 -17.34
N ASN A 46 -14.49 -13.66 -18.57
CA ASN A 46 -15.66 -14.36 -19.12
C ASN A 46 -15.45 -15.87 -19.23
N LEU A 47 -14.25 -16.32 -19.62
CA LEU A 47 -13.92 -17.75 -19.68
C LEU A 47 -13.86 -18.38 -18.28
N ILE A 48 -13.25 -17.68 -17.32
CA ILE A 48 -13.11 -18.18 -15.94
C ILE A 48 -14.46 -18.24 -15.22
N LYS A 49 -15.42 -17.39 -15.61
CA LYS A 49 -16.78 -17.37 -15.03
C LYS A 49 -17.51 -18.71 -15.14
N GLU A 50 -17.20 -19.52 -16.15
CA GLU A 50 -17.77 -20.87 -16.34
C GLU A 50 -17.26 -21.90 -15.31
N TYR A 51 -16.23 -21.57 -14.52
CA TYR A 51 -15.66 -22.45 -13.51
C TYR A 51 -16.17 -22.07 -12.11
N PRO A 52 -17.19 -22.76 -11.56
CA PRO A 52 -17.84 -22.38 -10.31
C PRO A 52 -16.93 -22.52 -9.07
N ASN A 53 -15.79 -23.21 -9.20
CA ASN A 53 -14.79 -23.44 -8.17
C ASN A 53 -13.68 -22.36 -8.13
N VAL A 54 -13.83 -21.28 -8.90
CA VAL A 54 -12.83 -20.20 -9.01
C VAL A 54 -13.32 -18.93 -8.34
N LEU A 55 -12.46 -18.36 -7.49
CA LEU A 55 -12.62 -17.02 -6.95
C LEU A 55 -11.83 -16.04 -7.83
N THR A 56 -12.52 -15.11 -8.49
CA THR A 56 -11.90 -14.08 -9.32
C THR A 56 -11.92 -12.74 -8.60
N LEU A 57 -10.74 -12.22 -8.27
CA LEU A 57 -10.57 -10.96 -7.54
C LEU A 57 -10.16 -9.84 -8.50
N ARG A 58 -11.03 -8.84 -8.69
CA ARG A 58 -10.75 -7.69 -9.56
C ARG A 58 -9.90 -6.65 -8.81
N VAL A 59 -8.58 -6.76 -8.96
CA VAL A 59 -7.61 -5.80 -8.40
C VAL A 59 -7.52 -4.55 -9.29
N ARG A 60 -7.34 -3.37 -8.68
CA ARG A 60 -7.02 -2.11 -9.40
C ARG A 60 -5.91 -1.35 -8.71
N MET A 61 -5.00 -0.78 -9.50
CA MET A 61 -3.93 0.13 -9.06
C MET A 61 -3.34 -0.26 -7.68
N PRO A 62 -2.63 -1.40 -7.59
CA PRO A 62 -2.22 -1.94 -6.31
C PRO A 62 -1.24 -1.00 -5.60
N ILE A 63 -1.52 -0.75 -4.32
CA ILE A 63 -0.69 0.04 -3.42
C ILE A 63 -0.08 -0.90 -2.37
N VAL A 64 1.22 -0.75 -2.15
CA VAL A 64 1.97 -1.47 -1.11
C VAL A 64 2.59 -0.47 -0.12
N ALA A 65 2.97 -0.96 1.06
CA ALA A 65 3.63 -0.17 2.09
C ALA A 65 5.03 0.33 1.68
N ASP A 66 5.75 -0.43 0.86
CA ASP A 66 7.07 -0.05 0.36
C ASP A 66 6.96 0.97 -0.78
N LEU A 67 7.35 2.22 -0.51
CA LEU A 67 7.32 3.31 -1.48
C LEU A 67 8.52 3.28 -2.45
N THR A 68 9.49 2.39 -2.25
CA THR A 68 10.61 2.19 -3.18
C THR A 68 10.26 1.22 -4.31
N TYR A 69 9.22 0.40 -4.12
CA TYR A 69 8.85 -0.65 -5.06
C TYR A 69 8.25 -0.09 -6.35
N GLU A 70 8.90 -0.34 -7.49
CA GLU A 70 8.55 0.31 -8.77
C GLU A 70 7.15 -0.03 -9.31
N ARG A 71 6.57 -1.18 -8.94
CA ARG A 71 5.20 -1.52 -9.38
C ARG A 71 4.13 -0.87 -8.53
N ASN A 72 4.48 -0.36 -7.35
CA ASN A 72 3.58 0.39 -6.47
C ASN A 72 3.00 1.59 -7.23
N PHE A 73 1.69 1.77 -7.13
CA PHE A 73 1.02 2.88 -7.79
C PHE A 73 1.53 4.24 -7.29
N ILE A 74 1.77 4.39 -5.98
CA ILE A 74 2.29 5.64 -5.39
C ILE A 74 3.66 5.97 -6.00
N THR A 75 4.57 5.01 -6.06
CA THR A 75 5.92 5.18 -6.62
C THR A 75 5.91 5.59 -8.10
N LYS A 76 4.87 5.20 -8.86
CA LYS A 76 4.71 5.63 -10.25
C LYS A 76 4.28 7.09 -10.36
N ILE A 77 3.26 7.49 -9.59
CA ILE A 77 2.71 8.84 -9.71
C ILE A 77 3.68 9.92 -9.20
N ILE A 78 4.52 9.61 -8.20
CA ILE A 78 5.55 10.55 -7.73
C ILE A 78 6.69 10.75 -8.74
N LYS A 79 6.89 9.80 -9.67
CA LYS A 79 7.92 9.87 -10.72
C LYS A 79 7.43 10.61 -11.97
N TYR A 80 6.13 10.83 -12.11
CA TYR A 80 5.58 11.52 -13.28
C TYR A 80 5.69 13.03 -13.12
N GLU A 81 6.13 13.72 -14.17
CA GLU A 81 6.19 15.18 -14.18
C GLU A 81 4.79 15.82 -14.14
N LYS A 82 3.83 15.17 -14.81
CA LYS A 82 2.44 15.60 -14.90
C LYS A 82 1.51 14.43 -14.57
N VAL A 83 0.43 14.70 -13.86
CA VAL A 83 -0.56 13.70 -13.42
C VAL A 83 -1.99 14.11 -13.82
N VAL A 84 -2.90 13.15 -13.85
CA VAL A 84 -4.30 13.38 -14.19
C VAL A 84 -5.15 13.19 -12.96
N ASP A 85 -6.07 14.11 -12.71
CA ASP A 85 -6.87 14.10 -11.51
C ASP A 85 -8.24 13.44 -11.75
N ILE A 86 -8.25 12.11 -11.78
CA ILE A 86 -9.49 11.32 -11.90
C ILE A 86 -9.60 10.36 -10.73
N PRO A 87 -10.74 10.38 -9.99
CA PRO A 87 -10.98 9.47 -8.88
C PRO A 87 -11.05 8.02 -9.37
N ASN A 88 -10.40 7.11 -8.63
CA ASN A 88 -10.36 5.70 -8.97
C ASN A 88 -10.46 4.80 -7.73
N SER A 89 -11.10 3.64 -7.89
CA SER A 89 -10.98 2.56 -6.91
C SER A 89 -9.58 1.94 -6.96
N MET A 90 -8.97 1.77 -5.79
CA MET A 90 -7.62 1.23 -5.64
C MET A 90 -7.60 0.07 -4.65
N THR A 91 -6.61 -0.81 -4.78
CA THR A 91 -6.41 -1.97 -3.91
C THR A 91 -5.21 -1.73 -3.01
N ILE A 92 -5.45 -1.55 -1.71
CA ILE A 92 -4.40 -1.50 -0.68
C ILE A 92 -4.04 -2.94 -0.31
N LEU A 93 -2.91 -3.41 -0.82
CA LEU A 93 -2.51 -4.82 -0.68
C LEU A 93 -2.27 -5.25 0.78
N PRO A 94 -1.66 -4.45 1.66
CA PRO A 94 -1.49 -4.85 3.07
C PRO A 94 -2.80 -5.17 3.79
N GLU A 95 -3.91 -4.53 3.40
CA GLU A 95 -5.22 -4.75 4.00
C GLU A 95 -6.00 -5.87 3.30
N LEU A 96 -5.99 -5.88 1.97
CA LEU A 96 -6.81 -6.78 1.18
C LEU A 96 -6.14 -8.14 0.95
N LEU A 97 -4.81 -8.23 0.88
CA LEU A 97 -4.15 -9.51 0.60
C LEU A 97 -4.41 -10.57 1.69
N PRO A 98 -4.35 -10.27 3.01
CA PRO A 98 -4.76 -11.22 4.04
C PRO A 98 -6.21 -11.69 3.87
N MET A 99 -7.09 -10.77 3.46
CA MET A 99 -8.49 -11.08 3.20
C MET A 99 -8.66 -12.07 2.04
N SER A 100 -7.84 -11.97 0.98
CA SER A 100 -7.90 -12.93 -0.13
C SER A 100 -7.56 -14.37 0.29
N VAL A 101 -6.65 -14.52 1.27
CA VAL A 101 -6.30 -15.82 1.84
C VAL A 101 -7.48 -16.36 2.65
N GLU A 102 -8.10 -15.52 3.48
CA GLU A 102 -9.28 -15.90 4.26
C GLU A 102 -10.46 -16.29 3.36
N MET A 103 -10.69 -15.57 2.28
CA MET A 103 -11.72 -15.90 1.27
C MET A 103 -11.46 -17.27 0.63
N ALA A 104 -10.19 -17.60 0.37
CA ALA A 104 -9.81 -18.90 -0.16
C ALA A 104 -10.02 -20.02 0.85
N LEU A 105 -9.66 -19.80 2.12
CA LEU A 105 -9.89 -20.77 3.21
C LEU A 105 -11.37 -21.04 3.47
N ARG A 106 -12.22 -20.02 3.34
CA ARG A 106 -13.68 -20.14 3.41
C ARG A 106 -14.33 -20.76 2.17
N GLY A 107 -13.54 -21.07 1.12
CA GLY A 107 -14.04 -21.65 -0.11
C GLY A 107 -14.97 -20.72 -0.90
N LEU A 108 -14.80 -19.39 -0.79
CA LEU A 108 -15.62 -18.45 -1.57
C LEU A 108 -15.29 -18.55 -3.05
N THR A 109 -16.30 -18.35 -3.90
CA THR A 109 -16.15 -18.44 -5.37
C THR A 109 -16.92 -17.32 -6.09
N GLY A 110 -16.71 -17.24 -7.40
CA GLY A 110 -17.27 -16.22 -8.29
C GLY A 110 -16.43 -14.96 -8.39
N ILE A 111 -16.95 -13.98 -9.12
CA ILE A 111 -16.28 -12.69 -9.34
C ILE A 111 -16.50 -11.80 -8.12
N MET A 112 -15.48 -11.04 -7.74
CA MET A 112 -15.52 -10.10 -6.63
C MET A 112 -14.71 -8.83 -6.94
N ASN A 113 -15.32 -7.68 -6.73
CA ASN A 113 -14.63 -6.39 -6.84
C ASN A 113 -13.66 -6.20 -5.68
N PHE A 114 -12.36 -6.27 -5.94
CA PHE A 114 -11.33 -6.40 -4.90
C PHE A 114 -10.52 -5.11 -4.71
N THR A 115 -11.24 -4.04 -4.38
CA THR A 115 -10.71 -2.71 -4.10
C THR A 115 -11.21 -2.19 -2.76
N ASN A 116 -10.51 -1.23 -2.17
CA ASN A 116 -10.98 -0.53 -0.99
C ASN A 116 -12.24 0.29 -1.35
N PRO A 117 -13.25 0.37 -0.46
CA PRO A 117 -14.45 1.18 -0.67
C PRO A 117 -14.17 2.65 -0.92
N GLY A 118 -14.82 3.20 -1.95
CA GLY A 118 -14.65 4.60 -2.35
C GLY A 118 -13.77 4.75 -3.59
N ALA A 119 -13.45 5.99 -3.90
CA ALA A 119 -12.45 6.35 -4.89
C ALA A 119 -11.56 7.46 -4.33
N ILE A 120 -10.30 7.42 -4.73
CA ILE A 120 -9.30 8.44 -4.40
C ILE A 120 -8.66 8.95 -5.69
N SER A 121 -8.47 10.26 -5.78
CA SER A 121 -7.87 10.92 -6.93
C SER A 121 -6.34 10.91 -6.85
N HIS A 122 -5.68 11.23 -7.95
CA HIS A 122 -4.22 11.30 -7.96
C HIS A 122 -3.72 12.47 -7.10
N ASN A 123 -4.42 13.61 -7.16
CA ASN A 123 -4.07 14.78 -6.36
C ASN A 123 -4.22 14.50 -4.86
N GLU A 124 -5.30 13.83 -4.44
CA GLU A 124 -5.50 13.45 -3.04
C GLU A 124 -4.34 12.59 -2.51
N ILE A 125 -3.86 11.63 -3.30
CA ILE A 125 -2.69 10.80 -2.93
C ILE A 125 -1.41 11.63 -2.86
N LEU A 126 -1.19 12.55 -3.81
CA LEU A 126 0.00 13.39 -3.82
C LEU A 126 -0.01 14.43 -2.69
N GLU A 127 -1.16 14.94 -2.29
CA GLU A 127 -1.27 15.79 -1.09
C GLU A 127 -0.98 15.00 0.20
N LEU A 128 -1.41 13.73 0.29
CA LEU A 128 -0.99 12.85 1.39
C LEU A 128 0.52 12.62 1.37
N TYR A 129 1.10 12.39 0.21
CA TYR A 129 2.54 12.24 0.05
C TYR A 129 3.31 13.49 0.50
N LYS A 130 2.85 14.69 0.10
CA LYS A 130 3.42 15.96 0.56
C LYS A 130 3.32 16.12 2.07
N LYS A 131 2.16 15.81 2.63
CA LYS A 131 1.91 15.97 4.07
C LYS A 131 2.78 15.06 4.94
N TYR A 132 3.00 13.82 4.53
CA TYR A 132 3.62 12.79 5.39
C TYR A 132 5.04 12.41 5.01
N ILE A 133 5.46 12.58 3.75
CA ILE A 133 6.75 12.09 3.25
C ILE A 133 7.66 13.25 2.83
N ASP A 134 7.20 14.11 1.92
CA ASP A 134 8.03 15.16 1.31
C ASP A 134 7.25 16.47 1.12
N PRO A 135 7.26 17.38 2.11
CA PRO A 135 6.52 18.65 2.06
C PRO A 135 6.90 19.57 0.89
N GLU A 136 8.11 19.42 0.34
CA GLU A 136 8.62 20.22 -0.78
C GLU A 136 8.29 19.59 -2.14
N PHE A 137 7.62 18.44 -2.17
CA PHE A 137 7.24 17.78 -3.41
C PHE A 137 6.26 18.63 -4.22
N THR A 138 6.53 18.75 -5.51
CA THR A 138 5.70 19.50 -6.46
C THR A 138 5.32 18.63 -7.65
N TYR A 139 4.12 18.84 -8.17
CA TYR A 139 3.61 18.15 -9.35
C TYR A 139 2.77 19.12 -10.18
N ARG A 140 2.52 18.74 -11.44
CA ARG A 140 1.64 19.49 -12.36
C ARG A 140 0.52 18.60 -12.84
N ASN A 141 -0.62 19.18 -13.19
CA ASN A 141 -1.73 18.43 -13.78
C ASN A 141 -1.71 18.52 -15.31
N PHE A 142 -2.18 17.46 -15.97
CA PHE A 142 -2.53 17.50 -17.39
C PHE A 142 -3.97 17.99 -17.58
N THR A 143 -4.20 18.62 -18.73
CA THR A 143 -5.52 18.60 -19.36
C THR A 143 -5.79 17.23 -20.00
N LEU A 144 -7.06 16.81 -20.11
CA LEU A 144 -7.42 15.51 -20.70
C LEU A 144 -6.90 15.36 -22.14
N GLU A 145 -6.84 16.46 -22.89
CA GLU A 145 -6.34 16.51 -24.27
C GLU A 145 -4.81 16.35 -24.37
N GLU A 146 -4.06 16.84 -23.38
CA GLU A 146 -2.62 16.58 -23.32
C GLU A 146 -2.34 15.13 -22.94
N GLN A 147 -3.17 14.54 -22.07
CA GLN A 147 -2.99 13.16 -21.64
C GLN A 147 -3.09 12.18 -22.82
N SER A 148 -4.09 12.36 -23.68
CA SER A 148 -4.32 11.48 -24.84
C SER A 148 -3.16 11.48 -25.83
N LYS A 149 -2.41 12.58 -25.93
CA LYS A 149 -1.21 12.71 -26.78
C LYS A 149 0.02 11.98 -26.23
N VAL A 150 0.10 11.81 -24.91
CA VAL A 150 1.26 11.22 -24.23
C VAL A 150 1.09 9.71 -24.04
N ILE A 151 -0.14 9.21 -23.92
CA ILE A 151 -0.41 7.78 -23.66
C ILE A 151 -0.52 6.98 -24.96
N LYS A 152 0.20 5.84 -25.02
CA LYS A 152 0.10 4.88 -26.16
C LYS A 152 -1.27 4.21 -26.27
N ALA A 153 -2.01 4.14 -25.17
CA ALA A 153 -3.34 3.56 -25.11
C ALA A 153 -4.15 4.24 -23.99
N PRO A 154 -5.48 4.37 -24.15
CA PRO A 154 -6.36 4.92 -23.13
C PRO A 154 -6.26 4.12 -21.82
N ARG A 155 -6.49 4.81 -20.70
CA ARG A 155 -6.47 4.22 -19.35
C ARG A 155 -7.89 4.04 -18.83
N SER A 156 -8.11 2.98 -18.07
CA SER A 156 -9.37 2.69 -17.40
C SER A 156 -9.52 3.57 -16.15
N ASN A 157 -10.60 4.34 -16.09
CA ASN A 157 -10.99 5.10 -14.90
C ASN A 157 -12.39 4.66 -14.47
N ASN A 158 -12.57 4.21 -13.22
CA ASN A 158 -13.86 3.72 -12.75
C ASN A 158 -13.95 3.69 -11.21
N LEU A 159 -15.17 3.49 -10.73
CA LEU A 159 -15.50 3.15 -9.35
C LEU A 159 -16.07 1.73 -9.33
N LEU A 160 -15.55 0.84 -8.49
CA LEU A 160 -16.13 -0.49 -8.29
C LEU A 160 -17.02 -0.49 -7.03
N ASP A 161 -18.16 -1.18 -7.11
CA ASP A 161 -19.00 -1.40 -5.94
C ASP A 161 -18.36 -2.48 -5.04
N THR A 162 -18.10 -2.11 -3.79
CA THR A 162 -17.40 -2.96 -2.81
C THR A 162 -18.32 -3.52 -1.73
N LYS A 163 -19.65 -3.48 -1.93
CA LYS A 163 -20.62 -4.04 -0.97
C LYS A 163 -20.31 -5.50 -0.61
N ARG A 164 -19.95 -6.31 -1.60
CA ARG A 164 -19.67 -7.74 -1.40
C ARG A 164 -18.41 -7.99 -0.55
N VAL A 165 -17.32 -7.29 -0.84
CA VAL A 165 -16.08 -7.37 -0.03
C VAL A 165 -16.31 -6.88 1.39
N ARG A 166 -17.03 -5.75 1.56
CA ARG A 166 -17.38 -5.21 2.88
C ARG A 166 -18.18 -6.17 3.73
N TRP A 167 -19.12 -6.90 3.11
CA TRP A 167 -19.91 -7.89 3.81
C TRP A 167 -19.04 -9.04 4.36
N ILE A 168 -18.05 -9.49 3.58
CA ILE A 168 -17.14 -10.57 3.98
C ILE A 168 -16.17 -10.11 5.08
N SER A 169 -15.76 -8.84 5.04
CA SER A 169 -14.77 -8.30 5.98
C SER A 169 -15.32 -8.04 7.39
N GLY A 170 -16.65 -8.14 7.58
CA GLY A 170 -17.35 -8.37 8.85
C GLY A 170 -17.23 -7.32 9.97
N SER A 171 -16.23 -6.44 9.95
CA SER A 171 -15.90 -5.39 10.93
C SER A 171 -14.55 -4.70 10.63
N MET A 172 -13.75 -5.17 9.67
CA MET A 172 -12.58 -4.41 9.24
C MET A 172 -13.06 -3.11 8.58
N ASN A 173 -12.65 -1.98 9.16
CA ASN A 173 -12.75 -0.67 8.51
C ASN A 173 -11.85 -0.68 7.29
N VAL A 174 -12.33 -1.27 6.19
CA VAL A 174 -11.78 -1.02 4.86
C VAL A 174 -12.26 0.38 4.48
N SER A 175 -11.71 1.41 5.13
CA SER A 175 -11.98 2.79 4.76
C SER A 175 -10.90 3.21 3.77
N GLN A 176 -11.28 3.86 2.68
CA GLN A 176 -10.33 4.69 1.95
C GLN A 176 -10.12 5.94 2.78
N PRO A 177 -9.12 5.91 3.65
CA PRO A 177 -7.94 6.62 3.19
C PRO A 177 -6.67 5.79 3.37
N CYS A 178 -5.83 5.76 2.34
CA CYS A 178 -4.50 5.16 2.37
C CYS A 178 -3.49 5.94 3.24
N TRP A 179 -3.95 6.87 4.09
CA TRP A 179 -3.12 7.70 4.98
C TRP A 179 -2.21 6.85 5.87
N HIS A 180 -2.69 5.69 6.33
CA HIS A 180 -1.92 4.80 7.19
C HIS A 180 -0.66 4.27 6.48
N ILE A 181 -0.69 4.11 5.15
CA ILE A 181 0.46 3.71 4.33
C ILE A 181 1.54 4.79 4.39
N PHE A 182 1.14 6.05 4.25
CA PHE A 182 2.05 7.18 4.32
C PHE A 182 2.59 7.39 5.74
N TYR A 183 1.75 7.26 6.76
CA TYR A 183 2.16 7.39 8.15
C TYR A 183 3.18 6.31 8.53
N ASP A 184 2.92 5.05 8.17
CA ASP A 184 3.84 3.94 8.40
C ASP A 184 5.17 4.15 7.65
N ALA A 185 5.12 4.53 6.37
CA ALA A 185 6.32 4.83 5.59
C ALA A 185 7.17 5.97 6.19
N ALA A 186 6.52 7.04 6.66
CA ALA A 186 7.17 8.15 7.35
C ALA A 186 7.86 7.68 8.65
N SER A 187 7.17 6.85 9.44
CA SER A 187 7.71 6.32 10.70
C SER A 187 8.92 5.40 10.51
N ARG A 188 8.97 4.66 9.39
CA ARG A 188 10.07 3.77 9.02
C ARG A 188 11.27 4.53 8.45
N GLY A 189 11.16 5.83 8.28
CA GLY A 189 12.20 6.66 7.68
C GLY A 189 12.58 6.19 6.28
N GLN A 190 11.64 5.63 5.51
CA GLN A 190 11.91 5.21 4.13
C GLN A 190 12.31 6.45 3.32
N PRO A 191 13.58 6.60 2.93
CA PRO A 191 14.01 7.77 2.20
C PRO A 191 13.46 7.70 0.78
N ASN A 192 13.09 8.85 0.23
CA ASN A 192 13.05 9.03 -1.22
C ASN A 192 14.44 8.72 -1.78
N SER A 193 14.67 7.47 -2.19
CA SER A 193 15.95 6.99 -2.74
C SER A 193 16.30 7.63 -4.11
N TRP A 194 15.54 8.65 -4.52
CA TRP A 194 15.74 9.42 -5.75
C TRP A 194 16.02 10.92 -5.52
N LEU A 195 15.96 11.41 -4.27
CA LEU A 195 16.11 12.86 -3.97
C LEU A 195 17.08 13.18 -2.84
N CYS A 196 17.96 12.26 -2.46
CA CYS A 196 19.12 12.62 -1.64
C CYS A 196 20.19 13.33 -2.51
N LYS A 197 19.84 14.51 -3.05
CA LYS A 197 20.84 15.53 -3.38
C LYS A 197 21.31 16.11 -2.06
N CYS A 198 22.30 15.45 -1.44
CA CYS A 198 23.13 16.08 -0.43
C CYS A 198 23.82 17.29 -1.05
N LYS A 199 23.17 18.45 -1.03
CA LYS A 199 23.82 19.75 -1.10
C LYS A 199 24.44 19.99 0.28
N GLY A 200 25.76 19.92 0.35
CA GLY A 200 26.54 20.49 1.46
C GLY A 200 27.02 19.50 2.51
N SER A 201 28.35 19.42 2.65
CA SER A 201 29.13 18.73 3.68
C SER A 201 29.15 17.19 3.65
N ALA A 202 29.90 16.66 2.69
CA ALA A 202 30.57 15.38 2.87
C ALA A 202 31.53 15.47 4.06
N LYS A 203 31.08 15.04 5.26
CA LYS A 203 31.86 14.56 6.43
C LYS A 203 30.94 14.50 7.67
N ALA A 204 30.07 13.50 7.79
CA ALA A 204 29.45 13.17 9.10
C ALA A 204 28.76 11.81 9.20
N VAL A 205 28.27 11.18 8.13
CA VAL A 205 27.39 9.99 8.25
C VAL A 205 28.02 8.73 7.67
N GLN A 206 29.20 8.36 8.17
CA GLN A 206 29.79 7.03 7.91
C GLN A 206 30.47 6.49 9.16
N ARG A 207 29.74 6.45 10.29
CA ARG A 207 30.26 5.83 11.53
C ARG A 207 29.20 5.33 12.51
N LEU A 208 28.12 4.74 12.01
CA LEU A 208 27.13 4.02 12.84
C LEU A 208 26.67 2.70 12.20
N CYS A 209 27.56 2.06 11.47
CA CYS A 209 27.50 0.62 11.22
C CYS A 209 28.84 0.03 11.65
N LEU A 210 28.84 -0.74 12.75
CA LEU A 210 29.60 -1.97 12.99
C LEU A 210 29.71 -2.25 14.50
N GLY A 211 29.09 -3.35 14.92
CA GLY A 211 29.03 -3.88 16.28
C GLY A 211 27.57 -4.26 16.57
N THR A 212 27.13 -5.51 16.51
CA THR A 212 27.78 -6.73 16.99
C THR A 212 27.17 -7.99 16.35
N SER A 213 28.03 -8.97 16.11
CA SER A 213 27.80 -10.43 16.04
C SER A 213 26.92 -11.01 14.92
N ARG A 214 27.59 -11.52 13.87
CA ARG A 214 27.09 -12.55 12.96
C ARG A 214 26.80 -13.84 13.76
N LEU A 215 25.55 -14.31 13.73
CA LEU A 215 25.22 -15.73 13.88
C LEU A 215 24.86 -16.24 12.49
N VAL A 216 25.80 -16.93 11.87
CA VAL A 216 25.60 -17.65 10.61
C VAL A 216 24.98 -19.00 10.99
N PHE A 217 23.71 -19.22 10.67
CA PHE A 217 23.13 -20.56 10.66
C PHE A 217 23.31 -21.14 9.25
N GLU A 218 24.30 -22.02 9.11
CA GLU A 218 24.40 -22.93 7.97
C GLU A 218 23.40 -24.07 8.16
N PHE A 219 22.53 -24.29 7.18
CA PHE A 219 21.69 -25.50 7.10
C PHE A 219 22.39 -26.55 6.23
N PRO A 220 22.60 -27.79 6.69
CA PRO A 220 22.98 -28.88 5.81
C PRO A 220 21.72 -29.47 5.12
N PRO A 221 21.84 -30.02 3.89
CA PRO A 221 20.71 -30.58 3.17
C PRO A 221 20.51 -32.09 3.44
N LEU A 222 19.29 -32.54 3.09
CA LEU A 222 18.81 -33.90 2.80
C LEU A 222 18.04 -34.67 3.90
N ALA A 223 16.74 -34.83 3.59
CA ALA A 223 15.91 -36.05 3.63
C ALA A 223 16.11 -37.07 4.76
N THR A 224 15.03 -37.38 5.50
CA THR A 224 14.22 -38.64 5.40
C THR A 224 13.14 -38.66 6.49
N LEU A 225 12.00 -39.26 6.15
CA LEU A 225 10.79 -39.54 6.94
C LEU A 225 11.02 -39.98 8.39
N PHE A 226 10.18 -39.51 9.33
CA PHE A 226 9.46 -40.36 10.31
C PHE A 226 8.25 -39.61 10.87
N SER A 227 7.16 -40.34 11.04
CA SER A 227 5.87 -39.89 11.59
C SER A 227 5.84 -40.01 13.12
N ILE A 228 4.88 -39.32 13.74
CA ILE A 228 4.23 -39.55 15.06
C ILE A 228 4.44 -38.47 16.14
N ALA A 229 3.26 -38.07 16.67
CA ALA A 229 2.91 -37.58 18.00
C ALA A 229 2.87 -36.07 18.30
N ALA A 230 1.60 -35.66 18.46
CA ALA A 230 1.05 -34.57 19.27
C ALA A 230 1.90 -34.09 20.45
N PHE A 231 1.89 -32.77 20.65
CA PHE A 231 2.01 -32.14 21.96
C PHE A 231 1.01 -30.98 22.05
N ASN A 232 -0.07 -31.22 22.78
CA ASN A 232 -0.77 -30.19 23.53
C ASN A 232 0.20 -29.70 24.63
N ASP A 233 0.27 -28.40 24.88
CA ASP A 233 -0.20 -27.84 26.15
C ASP A 233 0.06 -26.33 26.25
N ASP A 234 -0.98 -25.68 26.72
CA ASP A 234 -0.98 -24.35 27.31
C ASP A 234 0.08 -24.23 28.41
N THR A 235 0.99 -23.26 28.31
CA THR A 235 1.64 -22.60 29.45
C THR A 235 2.63 -21.54 28.94
N CYS A 236 2.17 -20.30 28.77
CA CYS A 236 2.98 -19.09 29.02
C CYS A 236 2.08 -17.83 29.01
N ILE A 237 0.97 -17.89 29.75
CA ILE A 237 0.32 -16.69 30.27
C ILE A 237 0.84 -16.50 31.70
N GLY A 238 1.58 -15.43 31.94
CA GLY A 238 1.92 -14.99 33.29
C GLY A 238 3.40 -14.90 33.59
N LYS A 239 4.03 -13.79 33.18
CA LYS A 239 5.04 -13.02 33.94
C LYS A 239 5.62 -11.92 33.04
N MET A 240 5.09 -10.71 33.16
CA MET A 240 5.88 -9.45 33.21
C MET A 240 4.94 -8.25 33.29
N ALA A 241 4.42 -8.02 34.50
CA ALA A 241 3.96 -6.71 34.93
C ALA A 241 4.93 -6.20 36.01
N ARG A 242 5.25 -4.90 35.92
CA ARG A 242 6.05 -4.06 36.84
C ARG A 242 7.58 -4.20 36.80
N VAL A 243 8.25 -3.30 36.08
CA VAL A 243 9.43 -2.56 36.58
C VAL A 243 9.42 -1.12 36.01
N SER A 244 9.06 -0.19 36.90
CA SER A 244 9.61 1.16 37.16
C SER A 244 10.28 1.98 36.04
N LEU A 245 9.70 3.16 35.78
CA LEU A 245 10.37 4.34 35.23
C LEU A 245 11.60 4.71 36.08
N VAL A 246 12.79 4.63 35.49
CA VAL A 246 14.00 5.28 36.00
C VAL A 246 14.61 6.08 34.84
N GLN A 247 14.46 7.41 34.91
CA GLN A 247 15.29 8.36 34.16
C GLN A 247 16.75 8.12 34.53
N LYS A 248 17.58 7.80 33.54
CA LYS A 248 19.03 7.97 33.62
C LYS A 248 19.46 9.00 32.59
N SER A 249 19.65 10.21 33.10
CA SER A 249 20.60 11.18 32.55
C SER A 249 21.99 10.56 32.50
N ARG A 250 22.67 10.67 31.37
CA ARG A 250 24.13 10.74 31.31
C ARG A 250 24.56 11.72 30.24
N ASP A 251 25.21 12.76 30.74
CA ASP A 251 25.96 13.78 30.04
C ASP A 251 26.98 13.18 29.06
N CYS A 252 27.09 13.82 27.89
CA CYS A 252 28.36 13.94 27.16
C CYS A 252 28.35 15.21 26.29
N CYS A 253 29.34 16.07 26.53
CA CYS A 253 29.82 17.19 25.71
C CYS A 253 29.04 18.52 25.73
N ARG A 254 29.42 19.39 26.68
CA ARG A 254 29.40 20.86 26.53
C ARG A 254 30.72 21.34 25.88
N PRO A 255 30.71 22.37 25.02
CA PRO A 255 31.81 23.30 24.86
C PRO A 255 31.64 24.52 25.79
N GLU A 256 32.76 25.09 26.16
CA GLU A 256 32.98 26.09 27.20
C GLU A 256 32.48 27.51 26.86
N GLY A 257 32.14 28.27 27.91
CA GLY A 257 32.41 29.71 28.00
C GLY A 257 31.30 30.68 27.56
N CYS A 258 30.57 31.28 28.53
CA CYS A 258 30.63 32.73 28.80
C CYS A 258 29.84 33.13 30.06
N ALA A 259 30.59 33.58 31.07
CA ALA A 259 30.31 34.53 32.15
C ALA A 259 28.90 34.69 32.81
N LEU A 260 28.88 34.28 34.09
CA LEU A 260 28.26 34.91 35.28
C LEU A 260 27.65 36.32 35.15
N ARG A 261 26.45 36.50 35.72
CA ARG A 261 26.17 37.53 36.74
C ARG A 261 25.04 37.12 37.70
N GLN A 262 25.30 37.35 38.98
CA GLN A 262 24.50 37.01 40.16
C GLN A 262 23.41 38.06 40.46
N GLY A 263 22.42 37.66 41.27
CA GLY A 263 21.51 38.53 42.05
C GLY A 263 20.22 37.80 42.43
N ARG A 264 20.20 36.96 43.47
CA ARG A 264 19.74 37.22 44.86
C ARG A 264 18.32 37.80 45.03
N ALA A 265 17.48 36.96 45.64
CA ALA A 265 16.52 37.22 46.73
C ALA A 265 15.48 38.35 46.59
N LEU A 266 14.20 37.97 46.55
CA LEU A 266 13.30 37.87 47.70
C LEU A 266 12.17 36.89 47.38
#